data_AF-A0ABD6EY60-F1
#
_entry.id   AF-A0ABD6EY60-F1
#
_cell.length_a   1.000
_cell.length_b   1.000
_cell.length_c   1.000
_cell.angle_alpha   90.00
_cell.angle_beta   90.00
_cell.angle_gamma   90.00
#
_symmetry.space_group_name_H-M   'P 1'
#
loop_
_entity.id
_entity.type
_entity.pdbx_description
1 polymer ?
#
loop_
_entity_poly.entity_id
_entity_poly.type
_entity_poly.pdbx_seq_one_letter_code
_entity_poly.pdbx_strand_id
1 'polypeptide(L)'
;MLSRALLGGRASSVRFIKSAIRMQSSKVRKERDTFGELEVPADCYYGAQTARSKMNFKIGGPEERMPIPVIHAFGYLKKAAAMVNKEFGLDPKLAGAICQAAGKAD
;
A
#
# COMPACT_ATOMS: atom_id res chain seq x y z
N MET A 1 35.24 60.88 8.30
CA MET A 1 36.06 60.13 7.34
C MET A 1 35.96 58.66 7.73
N LEU A 2 35.05 57.90 7.08
CA LEU A 2 35.36 56.75 6.19
C LEU A 2 35.94 55.56 7.00
N SER A 3 35.37 54.36 7.08
CA SER A 3 34.62 53.61 6.08
C SER A 3 33.90 52.40 6.71
N ARG A 4 32.87 51.97 5.99
CA ARG A 4 31.95 50.83 6.12
C ARG A 4 32.63 49.52 5.67
N ALA A 5 31.96 48.36 5.89
CA ALA A 5 32.15 46.99 5.31
C ALA A 5 32.62 45.96 6.36
N LEU A 6 32.08 44.73 6.53
CA LEU A 6 31.25 43.83 5.72
C LEU A 6 30.58 42.76 6.60
N LEU A 7 29.57 42.10 6.02
CA LEU A 7 28.72 41.04 6.56
C LEU A 7 29.43 39.68 6.78
N GLY A 8 28.80 38.83 7.61
CA GLY A 8 28.92 37.37 7.59
C GLY A 8 28.78 36.78 9.01
N GLY A 9 27.71 36.11 9.43
CA GLY A 9 26.85 35.19 8.71
C GLY A 9 27.34 33.76 8.90
N ARG A 10 26.83 33.04 9.92
CA ARG A 10 26.29 31.66 9.81
C ARG A 10 25.98 31.06 11.19
N ALA A 11 24.69 30.90 11.44
CA ALA A 11 24.15 29.91 12.35
C ALA A 11 24.38 28.48 11.80
N SER A 12 24.11 27.50 12.66
CA SER A 12 23.98 26.05 12.42
C SER A 12 25.23 25.19 12.54
N SER A 13 25.29 24.47 13.67
CA SER A 13 25.63 23.04 13.62
C SER A 13 24.68 22.30 14.56
N VAL A 14 23.44 22.13 14.10
CA VAL A 14 22.40 21.37 14.78
C VAL A 14 22.47 19.92 14.30
N ARG A 15 22.82 19.02 15.23
CA ARG A 15 22.39 17.60 15.30
C ARG A 15 22.57 16.75 14.03
N PHE A 16 23.79 16.26 13.83
CA PHE A 16 24.13 15.28 12.78
C PHE A 16 24.09 13.80 13.24
N ILE A 17 23.14 13.42 14.10
CA ILE A 17 22.96 11.99 14.48
C ILE A 17 21.48 11.62 14.56
N LYS A 18 20.75 11.64 13.44
CA LYS A 18 19.48 10.89 13.29
C LYS A 18 19.22 10.63 11.81
N SER A 19 19.62 9.45 11.33
CA SER A 19 18.83 8.62 10.40
C SER A 19 19.74 7.67 9.62
N ALA A 20 20.31 6.68 10.31
CA ALA A 20 20.50 5.36 9.74
C ALA A 20 19.28 4.52 10.15
N ILE A 21 18.07 4.95 9.76
CA ILE A 21 16.86 4.15 9.94
C ILE A 21 16.94 3.01 8.91
N ARG A 22 17.56 1.92 9.36
CA ARG A 22 17.33 0.52 8.99
C ARG A 22 16.66 0.31 7.62
N MET A 23 17.46 0.03 6.60
CA MET A 23 17.01 -0.58 5.35
C MET A 23 16.53 -2.00 5.69
N GLN A 24 15.26 -2.15 6.09
CA GLN A 24 14.68 -3.46 6.32
C GLN A 24 14.52 -4.13 4.97
N SER A 25 15.28 -5.19 4.72
CA SER A 25 14.96 -6.16 3.67
C SER A 25 13.63 -6.81 4.06
N SER A 26 12.52 -6.20 3.67
CA SER A 26 11.20 -6.82 3.77
C SER A 26 11.26 -8.10 2.95
N LYS A 27 11.03 -9.25 3.59
CA LYS A 27 10.95 -10.54 2.90
C LYS A 27 9.99 -10.40 1.71
N VAL A 28 10.41 -10.85 0.53
CA VAL A 28 9.59 -10.81 -0.69
C VAL A 28 9.14 -12.22 -1.05
N ARG A 29 8.01 -12.32 -1.72
CA ARG A 29 7.56 -13.55 -2.41
C ARG A 29 7.43 -13.27 -3.89
N LYS A 30 7.68 -14.28 -4.73
CA LYS A 30 7.50 -14.19 -6.18
C LYS A 30 6.09 -14.60 -6.54
N GLU A 31 5.38 -13.73 -7.24
CA GLU A 31 4.08 -14.02 -7.82
C GLU A 31 4.13 -13.78 -9.34
N ARG A 32 3.20 -14.39 -10.08
CA ARG A 32 3.13 -14.27 -11.54
C ARG A 32 1.76 -13.73 -11.95
N ASP A 33 1.77 -12.76 -12.86
CA ASP A 33 0.59 -12.34 -13.61
C ASP A 33 0.79 -12.63 -15.12
N THR A 34 -0.12 -12.16 -15.97
CA THR A 34 -0.05 -12.36 -17.42
C THR A 34 1.14 -11.68 -18.09
N PHE A 35 1.77 -10.69 -17.44
CA PHE A 35 2.95 -9.99 -17.93
C PHE A 35 4.26 -10.55 -17.36
N GLY A 36 4.20 -11.58 -16.50
CA GLY A 36 5.37 -12.30 -16.01
C GLY A 36 5.47 -12.33 -14.48
N GLU A 37 6.67 -12.65 -14.00
CA GLU A 37 6.98 -12.71 -12.58
C GLU A 37 7.20 -11.31 -11.99
N LEU A 38 6.81 -11.14 -10.72
CA LEU A 38 6.95 -9.92 -9.95
C LEU A 38 7.21 -10.25 -8.48
N GLU A 39 8.10 -9.49 -7.85
CA GLU A 39 8.34 -9.57 -6.42
C GLU A 39 7.32 -8.74 -5.64
N VAL A 40 6.67 -9.35 -4.66
CA VAL A 40 5.66 -8.71 -3.83
C VAL A 40 6.06 -8.81 -2.36
N PRO A 41 6.00 -7.71 -1.57
CA PRO A 41 6.33 -7.73 -0.14
C PRO A 41 5.49 -8.75 0.63
N ALA A 42 6.13 -9.65 1.37
CA ALA A 42 5.47 -10.78 2.02
C ALA A 42 4.56 -10.39 3.20
N ASP A 43 4.66 -9.16 3.68
CA ASP A 43 3.84 -8.56 4.73
C ASP A 43 2.52 -7.97 4.19
N CYS A 44 2.34 -7.91 2.88
CA CYS A 44 1.17 -7.34 2.23
C CYS A 44 0.20 -8.42 1.73
N TYR A 45 -1.11 -8.20 1.96
CA TYR A 45 -2.17 -9.10 1.47
C TYR A 45 -2.46 -8.99 -0.04
N TYR A 46 -2.00 -7.92 -0.70
CA TYR A 46 -2.21 -7.74 -2.14
C TYR A 46 -1.22 -8.56 -2.96
N GLY A 47 -1.63 -9.00 -4.17
CA GLY A 47 -0.79 -9.81 -5.07
C GLY A 47 -0.11 -9.04 -6.20
N ALA A 48 0.37 -9.78 -7.21
CA ALA A 48 1.10 -9.27 -8.38
C ALA A 48 0.36 -8.15 -9.13
N GLN A 49 -0.95 -8.30 -9.34
CA GLN A 49 -1.74 -7.32 -10.09
C GLN A 49 -1.74 -5.94 -9.40
N THR A 50 -1.98 -5.89 -8.09
CA THR A 50 -1.93 -4.63 -7.33
C THR A 50 -0.52 -4.07 -7.27
N ALA A 51 0.50 -4.94 -7.11
CA ALA A 51 1.89 -4.51 -7.12
C ALA A 51 2.26 -3.84 -8.45
N ARG A 52 1.80 -4.38 -9.58
CA ARG A 52 1.98 -3.78 -10.91
C ARG A 52 1.24 -2.45 -11.06
N SER A 53 0.00 -2.37 -10.60
CA SER A 53 -0.74 -1.10 -10.61
C SER A 53 -0.03 -0.01 -9.79
N LYS A 54 0.54 -0.35 -8.63
CA LYS A 54 1.34 0.60 -7.82
C LYS A 54 2.61 1.06 -8.53
N MET A 55 3.20 0.25 -9.41
CA MET A 55 4.36 0.65 -10.21
C MET A 55 3.97 1.62 -11.34
N ASN A 56 2.81 1.39 -11.96
CA ASN A 56 2.34 2.13 -13.12
C ASN A 56 1.66 3.45 -12.77
N PHE A 57 0.95 3.52 -11.63
CA PHE A 57 0.14 4.67 -11.24
C PHE A 57 0.67 5.28 -9.93
N LYS A 58 1.66 6.16 -10.04
CA LYS A 58 2.32 6.85 -8.91
C LYS A 58 1.97 8.33 -8.81
N ILE A 59 0.78 8.70 -9.26
CA ILE A 59 0.35 10.10 -9.36
C ILE A 59 -0.22 10.54 -8.00
N GLY A 60 0.09 11.75 -7.56
CA GLY A 60 -0.62 12.39 -6.43
C GLY A 60 -0.30 11.88 -5.03
N GLY A 61 0.67 10.97 -4.87
CA GLY A 61 1.17 10.57 -3.54
C GLY A 61 0.15 9.82 -2.67
N PRO A 62 0.39 9.72 -1.35
CA PRO A 62 -0.53 9.08 -0.41
C PRO A 62 -1.88 9.79 -0.26
N GLU A 63 -1.97 11.08 -0.61
CA GLU A 63 -3.17 11.89 -0.50
C GLU A 63 -4.24 11.46 -1.52
N GLU A 64 -3.83 11.05 -2.72
CA GLU A 64 -4.71 10.58 -3.80
C GLU A 64 -5.03 9.08 -3.71
N ARG A 65 -4.93 8.48 -2.53
CA ARG A 65 -5.32 7.08 -2.32
C ARG A 65 -6.83 6.91 -2.43
N MET A 66 -7.23 5.69 -2.80
CA MET A 66 -8.65 5.32 -2.85
C MET A 66 -9.32 5.64 -1.50
N PRO A 67 -10.44 6.39 -1.49
CA PRO A 67 -11.15 6.70 -0.26
C PRO A 67 -11.59 5.43 0.49
N ILE A 68 -11.41 5.43 1.81
CA ILE A 68 -11.79 4.31 2.69
C ILE A 68 -13.25 3.86 2.49
N PRO A 69 -14.25 4.74 2.32
CA PRO A 69 -15.64 4.31 2.08
C PRO A 69 -15.80 3.42 0.85
N VAL A 70 -15.02 3.66 -0.20
CA VAL A 70 -15.05 2.83 -1.42
C VAL A 70 -14.48 1.44 -1.12
N ILE A 71 -13.41 1.36 -0.32
CA ILE A 71 -12.82 0.07 0.09
C ILE A 71 -13.83 -0.74 0.92
N HIS A 72 -14.56 -0.10 1.84
CA HIS A 72 -15.59 -0.75 2.64
C HIS A 72 -16.75 -1.24 1.76
N ALA A 73 -17.19 -0.42 0.79
CA ALA A 73 -18.20 -0.81 -0.19
C ALA A 73 -17.79 -2.05 -0.99
N PHE A 74 -16.50 -2.18 -1.37
CA PHE A 74 -15.99 -3.40 -2.00
C PHE A 74 -16.06 -4.62 -1.07
N GLY A 75 -15.83 -4.46 0.22
CA GLY A 75 -16.03 -5.51 1.23
C GLY A 75 -17.47 -6.02 1.20
N TYR A 76 -18.46 -5.14 1.34
CA TYR A 76 -19.88 -5.54 1.29
C TYR A 76 -20.26 -6.18 -0.05
N LEU A 77 -19.81 -5.62 -1.17
CA LEU A 77 -20.06 -6.16 -2.50
C LEU A 77 -19.52 -7.60 -2.64
N LYS A 78 -18.29 -7.85 -2.20
CA LYS A 78 -17.67 -9.18 -2.30
C LYS A 78 -18.28 -10.18 -1.33
N LYS A 79 -18.72 -9.74 -0.15
CA LYS A 79 -19.50 -10.57 0.78
C LYS A 79 -20.82 -11.00 0.14
N ALA A 80 -21.58 -10.06 -0.41
CA ALA A 80 -22.84 -10.35 -1.08
C ALA A 80 -22.64 -11.29 -2.29
N ALA A 81 -21.63 -11.03 -3.12
CA ALA A 81 -21.30 -11.89 -4.25
C ALA A 81 -20.94 -13.32 -3.82
N ALA A 82 -20.17 -13.49 -2.74
CA ALA A 82 -19.84 -14.82 -2.23
C ALA A 82 -21.07 -15.57 -1.67
N MET A 83 -21.98 -14.86 -1.00
CA MET A 83 -23.24 -15.43 -0.52
C MET A 83 -24.11 -15.94 -1.68
N VAL A 84 -24.29 -15.12 -2.72
CA VAL A 84 -25.07 -15.50 -3.91
C VAL A 84 -24.38 -16.64 -4.64
N ASN A 85 -23.07 -16.54 -4.91
CA ASN A 85 -22.35 -17.56 -5.68
C ASN A 85 -22.31 -18.93 -4.97
N LYS A 86 -22.47 -18.98 -3.65
CA LYS A 86 -22.63 -20.26 -2.92
C LYS A 86 -23.83 -21.06 -3.42
N GLU A 87 -24.90 -20.39 -3.81
CA GLU A 87 -26.10 -21.03 -4.39
C GLU A 87 -25.89 -21.48 -5.84
N PHE A 88 -24.92 -20.87 -6.53
CA PHE A 88 -24.57 -21.17 -7.93
C PHE A 88 -23.31 -22.05 -8.09
N GLY A 89 -22.89 -22.75 -7.03
CA GLY A 89 -21.84 -23.76 -7.11
C GLY A 89 -20.46 -23.33 -6.59
N LEU A 90 -20.34 -22.17 -5.95
CA LEU A 90 -19.14 -21.86 -5.17
C LEU A 90 -19.08 -22.75 -3.92
N ASP A 91 -17.91 -23.35 -3.69
CA ASP A 91 -17.68 -24.20 -2.51
C ASP A 91 -18.08 -23.48 -1.21
N PRO A 92 -18.91 -24.09 -0.34
CA PRO A 92 -19.38 -23.49 0.89
C PRO A 92 -18.27 -23.04 1.85
N LYS A 93 -17.14 -23.74 1.90
CA LYS A 93 -16.01 -23.40 2.78
C LYS A 93 -15.28 -22.18 2.24
N LEU A 94 -15.06 -22.10 0.93
CA LEU A 94 -14.51 -20.91 0.27
C LEU A 94 -15.45 -19.70 0.41
N ALA A 95 -16.75 -19.89 0.18
CA ALA A 95 -17.75 -18.84 0.35
C ALA A 95 -17.74 -18.28 1.79
N GLY A 96 -17.69 -19.17 2.79
CA GLY A 96 -17.57 -18.78 4.20
C GLY A 96 -16.30 -17.98 4.49
N ALA A 97 -15.14 -18.42 3.97
CA ALA A 97 -13.87 -17.72 4.13
C ALA A 97 -13.87 -16.33 3.48
N ILE A 98 -14.44 -16.19 2.28
CA ILE A 98 -14.58 -14.91 1.58
C ILE A 98 -15.48 -13.97 2.38
N CYS A 99 -16.64 -14.45 2.85
CA CYS A 99 -17.55 -13.66 3.68
C CYS A 99 -16.88 -13.18 4.98
N GLN A 100 -16.07 -14.03 5.62
CA GLN A 100 -15.34 -13.66 6.84
C GLN A 100 -14.25 -12.62 6.54
N ALA A 101 -13.49 -12.78 5.46
CA ALA A 101 -12.45 -11.83 5.07
C ALA A 101 -13.06 -10.47 4.70
N ALA A 102 -14.16 -10.47 3.95
CA ALA A 102 -14.86 -9.27 3.51
C ALA A 102 -15.57 -8.53 4.64
N GLY A 103 -16.02 -9.23 5.68
CA GLY A 103 -16.65 -8.63 6.86
C GLY A 103 -15.70 -7.92 7.84
N LYS A 104 -14.38 -8.00 7.63
CA LYS A 104 -13.38 -7.24 8.42
C LYS A 104 -13.17 -5.80 7.91
N ALA A 105 -14.00 -5.36 6.97
CA ALA A 105 -13.90 -4.04 6.34
C ALA A 105 -14.69 -2.95 7.09
N ASP A 106 -15.09 -3.21 8.34
CA ASP A 106 -15.67 -2.24 9.29
C ASP A 106 -14.57 -1.74 10.23
#